data_AF-A0A925D335-F1
#
_entry.id   AF-A0A925D335-F1
#
_cell.length_a   1.000
_cell.length_b   1.000
_cell.length_c   1.000
_cell.angle_alpha   90.00
_cell.angle_beta   90.00
_cell.angle_gamma   90.00
#
_symmetry.space_group_name_H-M   'P 1'
#
loop_
_entity.id
_entity.type
_entity.pdbx_description
1 polymer ?
#
loop_
_entity_poly.entity_id
_entity_poly.type
_entity_poly.pdbx_seq_one_letter_code
_entity_poly.pdbx_strand_id
1 'polypeptide(L)'
;MELALLGCDDETLALVREAIAEGEHALVAAYDTAEFKSQVQSLAPSARLDEDWETLLLGNLADVVVVARGRLDPSRSTGFAADERRNDQLRKLVQEAVPLVVIHPGCEALVGFELEMIRSDSKGIILPFTPGRNQAALDALGNLVRASETSAIGSVEQILLEREMTNRSRPKVLTQLARDVFLAREFLGSIHKMSATGAAVGETVDPLGPRSKTLPPLDNLSVHLSGEKPFAARWTVMPAEHADKLQVTVIGARGRAVLSQSSGLAPAAMQKVSVGGPSEITSSEFPSQNEFGAALNIVSQILAGPDRQESSWLAACRDVEVAESVDRSLARGRAVEFFGEEHSEEQSFKGVMAVGGCLMLCVTFVAVLIAAAVEGLQLPLRESALWRAWPFYLLVPIVLFLLLQLLQGVARRPEKQSQNEEGRQNLPAA
;
A
#
# COMPACT_ATOMS: atom_id res chain seq x y z
N MET A 1 -4.85 10.00 -25.04
CA MET A 1 -3.51 9.63 -24.52
C MET A 1 -3.02 8.37 -25.21
N GLU A 2 -1.72 8.30 -25.47
CA GLU A 2 -1.03 7.12 -25.96
C GLU A 2 -0.67 6.22 -24.77
N LEU A 3 -1.13 4.97 -24.80
CA LEU A 3 -0.92 3.97 -23.76
C LEU A 3 0.11 2.95 -24.24
N ALA A 4 1.02 2.56 -23.36
CA ALA A 4 1.79 1.33 -23.52
C ALA A 4 1.35 0.29 -22.48
N LEU A 5 1.38 -0.98 -22.86
CA LEU A 5 1.04 -2.10 -21.98
C LEU A 5 2.31 -2.89 -21.64
N LEU A 6 2.54 -3.17 -20.35
CA LEU A 6 3.64 -4.00 -19.89
C LEU A 6 3.10 -5.22 -19.12
N GLY A 7 3.25 -6.41 -19.71
CA GLY A 7 2.54 -7.62 -19.31
C GLY A 7 1.07 -7.59 -19.70
N CYS A 8 0.39 -8.73 -19.67
CA CYS A 8 -1.03 -8.81 -19.95
C CYS A 8 -1.69 -9.93 -19.13
N ASP A 9 -2.89 -9.67 -18.63
CA ASP A 9 -3.84 -10.67 -18.13
C ASP A 9 -5.25 -10.32 -18.65
N ASP A 10 -6.22 -11.21 -18.46
CA ASP A 10 -7.59 -11.00 -18.96
C ASP A 10 -8.22 -9.70 -18.43
N GLU A 11 -7.92 -9.34 -17.18
CA GLU A 11 -8.43 -8.12 -16.54
C GLU A 11 -7.81 -6.87 -17.17
N THR A 12 -6.47 -6.82 -17.28
CA THR A 12 -5.77 -5.68 -17.87
C THR A 12 -6.18 -5.49 -19.33
N LEU A 13 -6.36 -6.58 -20.08
CA LEU A 13 -6.85 -6.53 -21.45
C LEU A 13 -8.28 -5.98 -21.54
N ALA A 14 -9.17 -6.35 -20.60
CA ALA A 14 -10.53 -5.81 -20.53
C ALA A 14 -10.53 -4.31 -20.23
N LEU A 15 -9.70 -3.85 -19.29
CA LEU A 15 -9.56 -2.44 -18.93
C LEU A 15 -9.03 -1.60 -20.09
N VAL A 16 -7.96 -2.07 -20.76
CA VAL A 16 -7.39 -1.38 -21.93
C VAL A 16 -8.40 -1.35 -23.09
N ARG A 17 -9.18 -2.42 -23.30
CA ARG A 17 -10.24 -2.44 -24.31
C ARG A 17 -11.31 -1.41 -24.04
N GLU A 18 -11.74 -1.27 -22.79
CA GLU A 18 -12.75 -0.29 -22.39
C GLU A 18 -12.25 1.14 -22.64
N ALA A 19 -11.02 1.46 -22.23
CA ALA A 19 -10.41 2.78 -22.48
C ALA A 19 -10.27 3.11 -23.97
N ILE A 20 -9.93 2.14 -24.82
CA ILE A 20 -9.84 2.38 -26.28
C ILE A 20 -11.23 2.56 -26.89
N ALA A 21 -12.24 1.84 -26.42
CA ALA A 21 -13.59 1.87 -26.98
C ALA A 21 -14.26 3.26 -26.90
N GLU A 22 -13.86 4.09 -25.92
CA GLU A 22 -14.31 5.48 -25.79
C GLU A 22 -13.69 6.43 -26.83
N GLY A 23 -12.59 6.02 -27.48
CA GLY A 23 -11.93 6.78 -28.54
C GLY A 23 -10.98 7.89 -28.07
N GLU A 24 -10.84 8.10 -26.75
CA GLU A 24 -9.94 9.10 -26.17
C GLU A 24 -8.50 8.58 -25.97
N HIS A 25 -8.33 7.26 -25.99
CA HIS A 25 -7.07 6.58 -25.72
C HIS A 25 -6.69 5.63 -26.86
N ALA A 26 -5.38 5.50 -27.11
CA ALA A 26 -4.84 4.61 -28.13
C ALA A 26 -3.71 3.75 -27.54
N LEU A 27 -3.77 2.44 -27.73
CA LEU A 27 -2.65 1.55 -27.39
C LEU A 27 -1.62 1.57 -28.51
N VAL A 28 -0.43 2.11 -28.21
CA VAL A 28 0.65 2.29 -29.21
C VAL A 28 1.75 1.24 -29.11
N ALA A 29 1.92 0.62 -27.94
CA ALA A 29 2.88 -0.45 -27.73
C ALA A 29 2.41 -1.46 -26.67
N ALA A 30 2.82 -2.72 -26.79
CA ALA A 30 2.63 -3.74 -25.78
C ALA A 30 3.84 -4.65 -25.68
N TYR A 31 4.26 -4.93 -24.45
CA TYR A 31 5.46 -5.67 -24.10
C TYR A 31 5.14 -6.82 -23.15
N ASP A 32 5.92 -7.90 -23.22
CA ASP A 32 5.72 -9.11 -22.43
C ASP A 32 4.29 -9.70 -22.57
N THR A 33 3.69 -9.60 -23.76
CA THR A 33 2.31 -10.05 -24.02
C THR A 33 2.23 -11.31 -24.88
N ALA A 34 3.26 -12.17 -24.86
CA ALA A 34 3.36 -13.32 -25.75
C ALA A 34 2.12 -14.23 -25.75
N GLU A 35 1.55 -14.52 -24.57
CA GLU A 35 0.34 -15.34 -24.42
C GLU A 35 -0.94 -14.66 -24.92
N PHE A 36 -0.95 -13.33 -24.95
CA PHE A 36 -2.10 -12.49 -25.32
C PHE A 36 -1.92 -11.80 -26.67
N LYS A 37 -0.90 -12.18 -27.44
CA LYS A 37 -0.48 -11.45 -28.65
C LYS A 37 -1.62 -11.29 -29.66
N SER A 38 -2.41 -12.33 -29.90
CA SER A 38 -3.51 -12.28 -30.87
C SER A 38 -4.64 -11.35 -30.42
N GLN A 39 -4.96 -11.36 -29.13
CA GLN A 39 -5.99 -10.49 -28.56
C GLN A 39 -5.54 -9.03 -28.55
N VAL A 40 -4.28 -8.76 -28.20
CA VAL A 40 -3.71 -7.40 -28.26
C VAL A 40 -3.66 -6.91 -29.71
N GLN A 41 -3.23 -7.75 -30.67
CA GLN A 41 -3.20 -7.39 -32.09
C GLN A 41 -4.60 -7.15 -32.67
N SER A 42 -5.61 -7.89 -32.21
CA SER A 42 -7.00 -7.62 -32.59
C SER A 42 -7.53 -6.30 -32.04
N LEU A 43 -7.06 -5.93 -30.84
CA LEU A 43 -7.51 -4.73 -30.14
C LEU A 43 -6.87 -3.47 -30.71
N ALA A 44 -5.57 -3.53 -31.00
CA ALA A 44 -4.79 -2.42 -31.55
C ALA A 44 -3.83 -2.95 -32.64
N PRO A 45 -4.31 -3.09 -33.90
CA PRO A 45 -3.51 -3.67 -34.99
C PRO A 45 -2.23 -2.89 -35.33
N SER A 46 -2.20 -1.60 -35.00
CA SER A 46 -1.05 -0.71 -35.21
C SER A 46 -0.07 -0.68 -34.03
N ALA A 47 -0.40 -1.30 -32.89
CA ALA A 47 0.48 -1.29 -31.73
C ALA A 47 1.77 -2.07 -32.00
N ARG A 48 2.90 -1.53 -31.54
CA ARG A 48 4.17 -2.26 -31.54
C ARG A 48 4.09 -3.40 -30.53
N LEU A 49 4.30 -4.63 -30.99
CA LEU A 49 4.37 -5.82 -30.12
C LEU A 49 5.81 -6.31 -30.09
N ASP A 50 6.48 -6.16 -28.95
CA ASP A 50 7.91 -6.48 -28.78
C ASP A 50 8.16 -7.12 -27.41
N GLU A 51 9.29 -7.79 -27.24
CA GLU A 51 9.75 -8.29 -25.94
C GLU A 51 10.76 -7.32 -25.29
N ASP A 52 11.35 -6.41 -26.09
CA ASP A 52 12.30 -5.40 -25.61
C ASP A 52 11.60 -4.16 -25.04
N TRP A 53 11.17 -4.30 -23.79
CA TRP A 53 10.48 -3.26 -23.04
C TRP A 53 11.36 -2.05 -22.69
N GLU A 54 12.70 -2.14 -22.77
CA GLU A 54 13.60 -1.04 -22.37
C GLU A 54 13.41 0.21 -23.25
N THR A 55 12.83 0.05 -24.43
CA THR A 55 12.40 1.18 -25.28
C THR A 55 11.38 2.12 -24.60
N LEU A 56 10.67 1.66 -23.56
CA LEU A 56 9.79 2.49 -22.73
C LEU A 56 10.54 3.53 -21.89
N LEU A 57 11.82 3.27 -21.56
CA LEU A 57 12.65 4.16 -20.74
C LEU A 57 12.97 5.49 -21.43
N LEU A 58 12.80 5.56 -22.76
CA LEU A 58 13.04 6.77 -23.54
C LEU A 58 11.96 7.85 -23.31
N GLY A 59 10.82 7.51 -22.68
CA GLY A 59 9.77 8.46 -22.30
C GLY A 59 9.02 9.13 -23.46
N ASN A 60 9.25 8.70 -24.70
CA ASN A 60 8.66 9.29 -25.91
C ASN A 60 7.70 8.36 -26.65
N LEU A 61 7.54 7.12 -26.20
CA LEU A 61 6.73 6.12 -26.88
C LEU A 61 5.25 6.17 -26.46
N ALA A 62 4.96 6.53 -25.21
CA ALA A 62 3.61 6.59 -24.67
C ALA A 62 3.55 7.62 -23.53
N ASP A 63 2.36 8.19 -23.32
CA ASP A 63 2.09 9.11 -22.21
C ASP A 63 2.09 8.37 -20.85
N VAL A 64 1.67 7.11 -20.85
CA VAL A 64 1.54 6.28 -19.65
C VAL A 64 1.73 4.80 -19.96
N VAL A 65 2.37 4.08 -19.03
CA VAL A 65 2.54 2.62 -19.08
C VAL A 65 1.57 1.95 -18.11
N VAL A 66 0.71 1.09 -18.63
CA VAL A 66 -0.19 0.23 -17.86
C VAL A 66 0.56 -1.05 -17.53
N VAL A 67 0.78 -1.32 -16.25
CA VAL A 67 1.51 -2.51 -15.79
C VAL A 67 0.53 -3.55 -15.26
N ALA A 68 0.44 -4.68 -15.96
CA ALA A 68 -0.40 -5.80 -15.57
C ALA A 68 0.19 -6.56 -14.36
N ARG A 69 -0.66 -7.31 -13.65
CA ARG A 69 -0.22 -8.27 -12.61
C ARG A 69 0.42 -9.53 -13.19
N GLY A 70 0.26 -9.75 -14.49
CA GLY A 70 0.50 -11.04 -15.14
C GLY A 70 1.88 -11.62 -14.80
N ARG A 71 1.88 -12.92 -14.50
CA ARG A 71 3.11 -13.71 -14.38
C ARG A 71 3.87 -13.60 -15.70
N LEU A 72 5.10 -13.11 -15.63
CA LEU A 72 6.06 -13.41 -16.68
C LEU A 72 6.24 -14.93 -16.69
N ASP A 73 6.21 -15.58 -17.84
CA ASP A 73 6.69 -16.96 -17.92
C ASP A 73 8.23 -16.91 -17.74
N PRO A 74 8.81 -17.44 -16.65
CA PRO A 74 10.26 -17.42 -16.47
C PRO A 74 11.00 -18.31 -17.49
N SER A 75 10.28 -19.10 -18.30
CA SER A 75 10.84 -20.30 -18.91
C SER A 75 11.50 -20.15 -20.28
N ARG A 76 11.59 -18.98 -20.91
CA ARG A 76 12.04 -18.95 -22.34
C ARG A 76 13.33 -18.22 -22.70
N SER A 77 13.97 -17.40 -21.87
CA SER A 77 15.26 -16.82 -22.29
C SER A 77 16.25 -16.30 -21.24
N THR A 78 15.84 -15.91 -20.03
CA THR A 78 16.72 -15.11 -19.14
C THR A 78 17.26 -15.83 -17.91
N GLY A 79 16.68 -16.95 -17.48
CA GLY A 79 17.13 -17.72 -16.30
C GLY A 79 16.80 -17.08 -14.94
N PHE A 80 16.05 -15.98 -14.91
CA PHE A 80 15.56 -15.33 -13.68
C PHE A 80 14.15 -15.78 -13.33
N ALA A 81 13.78 -15.66 -12.05
CA ALA A 81 12.40 -15.80 -11.64
C ALA A 81 11.55 -14.67 -12.26
N ALA A 82 10.32 -15.01 -12.65
CA ALA A 82 9.37 -14.08 -13.26
C ALA A 82 9.18 -12.80 -12.43
N ASP A 83 9.04 -12.98 -11.13
CA ASP A 83 8.78 -11.90 -10.19
C ASP A 83 10.00 -10.96 -10.08
N GLU A 84 11.23 -11.50 -10.12
CA GLU A 84 12.46 -10.70 -10.12
C GLU A 84 12.57 -9.82 -11.37
N ARG A 85 12.22 -10.36 -12.55
CA ARG A 85 12.19 -9.58 -13.79
C ARG A 85 11.15 -8.45 -13.73
N ARG A 86 9.95 -8.71 -13.21
CA ARG A 86 8.92 -7.65 -13.05
C ARG A 86 9.40 -6.57 -12.08
N ASN A 87 10.04 -6.97 -10.99
CA ASN A 87 10.59 -6.02 -10.01
C ASN A 87 11.70 -5.16 -10.62
N ASP A 88 12.60 -5.72 -11.44
CA ASP A 88 13.62 -4.96 -12.19
C ASP A 88 13.00 -3.96 -13.17
N GLN A 89 11.99 -4.39 -13.92
CA GLN A 89 11.25 -3.54 -14.85
C GLN A 89 10.62 -2.34 -14.15
N LEU A 90 9.90 -2.58 -13.06
CA LEU A 90 9.29 -1.52 -12.26
C LEU A 90 10.34 -0.55 -11.71
N ARG A 91 11.46 -1.05 -11.16
CA ARG A 91 12.55 -0.19 -10.65
C ARG A 91 13.07 0.75 -11.72
N LYS A 92 13.43 0.22 -12.89
CA LYS A 92 13.97 1.01 -14.01
C LYS A 92 12.96 2.02 -14.55
N LEU A 93 11.69 1.64 -14.72
CA LEU A 93 10.64 2.57 -15.17
C LEU A 93 10.44 3.73 -14.18
N VAL A 94 10.43 3.43 -12.87
CA VAL A 94 10.28 4.45 -11.83
C VAL A 94 11.52 5.33 -11.72
N GLN A 95 12.72 4.77 -11.89
CA GLN A 95 13.99 5.53 -11.94
C GLN A 95 13.99 6.57 -13.06
N GLU A 96 13.50 6.20 -14.24
CA GLU A 96 13.36 7.10 -15.40
C GLU A 96 12.09 7.97 -15.35
N ALA A 97 11.38 7.97 -14.21
CA ALA A 97 10.16 8.74 -13.97
C ALA A 97 9.05 8.52 -15.03
N VAL A 98 9.00 7.34 -15.65
CA VAL A 98 7.94 6.96 -16.59
C VAL A 98 6.60 6.92 -15.85
N PRO A 99 5.52 7.58 -16.33
CA PRO A 99 4.21 7.54 -15.68
C PRO A 99 3.60 6.14 -15.74
N LEU A 100 3.26 5.58 -14.57
CA LEU A 100 2.74 4.21 -14.44
C LEU A 100 1.30 4.19 -13.91
N VAL A 101 0.47 3.33 -14.52
CA VAL A 101 -0.77 2.84 -13.93
C VAL A 101 -0.57 1.36 -13.61
N VAL A 102 -0.47 1.02 -12.32
CA VAL A 102 -0.12 -0.34 -11.88
C VAL A 102 -1.37 -1.05 -11.39
N ILE A 103 -1.75 -2.15 -12.04
CA ILE A 103 -2.90 -2.94 -11.60
C ILE A 103 -2.59 -3.61 -10.26
N HIS A 104 -3.31 -3.22 -9.22
CA HIS A 104 -3.05 -3.64 -7.84
C HIS A 104 -3.49 -5.09 -7.59
N PRO A 105 -2.70 -5.91 -6.87
CA PRO A 105 -1.31 -5.67 -6.43
C PRO A 105 -0.31 -5.86 -7.57
N GLY A 106 0.61 -4.91 -7.74
CA GLY A 106 1.61 -4.94 -8.81
C GLY A 106 2.93 -5.63 -8.46
N CYS A 107 3.27 -5.68 -7.17
CA CYS A 107 4.49 -6.30 -6.65
C CYS A 107 4.30 -6.66 -5.16
N GLU A 108 5.28 -7.35 -4.58
CA GLU A 108 5.36 -7.59 -3.13
C GLU A 108 5.51 -6.27 -2.36
N ALA A 109 5.09 -6.26 -1.08
CA ALA A 109 5.08 -5.04 -0.27
C ALA A 109 6.48 -4.43 -0.12
N LEU A 110 7.50 -5.26 0.10
CA LEU A 110 8.90 -4.80 0.24
C LEU A 110 9.39 -4.07 -1.01
N VAL A 111 9.09 -4.62 -2.19
CA VAL A 111 9.42 -3.99 -3.47
C VAL A 111 8.60 -2.73 -3.67
N GLY A 112 7.33 -2.72 -3.26
CA GLY A 112 6.49 -1.53 -3.31
C GLY A 112 7.07 -0.35 -2.54
N PHE A 113 7.56 -0.60 -1.32
CA PHE A 113 8.26 0.42 -0.52
C PHE A 113 9.56 0.87 -1.15
N GLU A 114 10.34 -0.04 -1.75
CA GLU A 114 11.54 0.32 -2.51
C GLU A 114 11.19 1.26 -3.68
N LEU A 115 10.15 0.94 -4.44
CA LEU A 115 9.67 1.77 -5.54
C LEU A 115 9.20 3.14 -5.06
N GLU A 116 8.58 3.25 -3.88
CA GLU A 116 8.21 4.55 -3.30
C GLU A 116 9.44 5.42 -2.99
N MET A 117 10.54 4.83 -2.49
CA MET A 117 11.79 5.58 -2.29
C MET A 117 12.34 6.10 -3.62
N ILE A 118 12.44 5.23 -4.63
CA ILE A 118 12.91 5.60 -5.97
C ILE A 118 12.00 6.68 -6.56
N ARG A 119 10.67 6.53 -6.42
CA ARG A 119 9.68 7.49 -6.91
C ARG A 119 9.81 8.85 -6.23
N SER A 120 10.10 8.88 -4.93
CA SER A 120 10.35 10.13 -4.20
C SER A 120 11.56 10.88 -4.79
N ASP A 121 12.61 10.15 -5.14
CA ASP A 121 13.85 10.72 -5.72
C ASP A 121 13.67 11.16 -7.18
N SER A 122 13.09 10.29 -8.03
CA SER A 122 12.85 10.58 -9.45
C SER A 122 11.65 11.50 -9.68
N LYS A 123 10.81 11.66 -8.65
CA LYS A 123 9.50 12.31 -8.68
C LYS A 123 8.52 11.65 -9.68
N GLY A 124 8.72 10.40 -10.05
CA GLY A 124 7.85 9.67 -10.97
C GLY A 124 6.39 9.57 -10.52
N ILE A 125 5.49 9.24 -11.45
CA ILE A 125 4.07 9.03 -11.17
C ILE A 125 3.81 7.53 -11.13
N ILE A 126 3.27 7.04 -10.02
CA ILE A 126 2.78 5.67 -9.89
C ILE A 126 1.35 5.74 -9.37
N LEU A 127 0.38 5.42 -10.23
CA LEU A 127 -1.02 5.33 -9.86
C LEU A 127 -1.41 3.85 -9.67
N PRO A 128 -1.60 3.37 -8.43
CA PRO A 128 -2.20 2.06 -8.23
C PRO A 128 -3.66 2.07 -8.68
N PHE A 129 -4.01 1.13 -9.56
CA PHE A 129 -5.37 0.89 -10.00
C PHE A 129 -5.96 -0.31 -9.27
N THR A 130 -6.99 -0.05 -8.45
CA THR A 130 -7.77 -1.08 -7.77
C THR A 130 -9.20 -1.06 -8.33
N PRO A 131 -9.68 -2.15 -8.95
CA PRO A 131 -11.06 -2.24 -9.40
C PRO A 131 -12.04 -2.02 -8.26
N GLY A 132 -13.12 -1.28 -8.52
CA GLY A 132 -14.14 -0.90 -7.56
C GLY A 132 -13.88 0.43 -6.85
N ARG A 133 -12.68 1.02 -6.96
CA ARG A 133 -12.30 2.25 -6.24
C ARG A 133 -13.21 3.44 -6.58
N ASN A 134 -13.45 3.66 -7.87
CA ASN A 134 -14.12 4.85 -8.38
C ASN A 134 -15.63 4.64 -8.61
N GLN A 135 -16.23 3.67 -7.91
CA GLN A 135 -17.66 3.42 -8.07
C GLN A 135 -18.49 4.40 -7.26
N ALA A 136 -19.46 5.04 -7.91
CA ALA A 136 -20.46 5.87 -7.24
C ALA A 136 -21.19 5.14 -6.09
N ALA A 137 -21.32 3.82 -6.19
CA ALA A 137 -21.91 2.99 -5.14
C ALA A 137 -21.03 2.93 -3.88
N LEU A 138 -19.71 2.87 -4.04
CA LEU A 138 -18.76 2.91 -2.94
C LEU A 138 -18.69 4.32 -2.33
N ASP A 139 -18.71 5.37 -3.15
CA ASP A 139 -18.81 6.76 -2.68
C ASP A 139 -20.08 7.00 -1.86
N ALA A 140 -21.21 6.47 -2.31
CA ALA A 140 -22.47 6.53 -1.58
C ALA A 140 -22.37 5.84 -0.21
N LEU A 141 -21.67 4.70 -0.14
CA LEU A 141 -21.41 4.01 1.12
C LEU A 141 -20.43 4.78 2.01
N GLY A 142 -19.36 5.34 1.45
CA GLY A 142 -18.40 6.19 2.15
C GLY A 142 -19.03 7.46 2.71
N ASN A 143 -19.98 8.06 2.00
CA ASN A 143 -20.76 9.20 2.47
C ASN A 143 -21.61 8.84 3.70
N LEU A 144 -22.18 7.64 3.77
CA LEU A 144 -22.88 7.18 4.97
C LEU A 144 -21.93 7.05 6.16
N VAL A 145 -20.73 6.49 5.95
CA VAL A 145 -19.71 6.34 6.98
C VAL A 145 -19.23 7.71 7.48
N ARG A 146 -18.95 8.65 6.56
CA ARG A 146 -18.54 10.03 6.89
C ARG A 146 -19.62 10.82 7.64
N ALA A 147 -20.90 10.61 7.32
CA ALA A 147 -22.01 11.28 7.99
C ALA A 147 -22.23 10.82 9.45
N SER A 148 -21.74 9.63 9.83
CA SER A 148 -21.81 9.12 11.22
C SER A 148 -23.22 9.25 11.84
N GLU A 149 -23.38 9.98 12.95
CA GLU A 149 -24.66 10.16 13.65
C GLU A 149 -25.78 10.76 12.81
N THR A 150 -25.47 11.57 11.79
CA THR A 150 -26.49 12.15 10.91
C THR A 150 -26.87 11.23 9.75
N SER A 151 -26.21 10.08 9.60
CA SER A 151 -26.53 9.11 8.56
C SER A 151 -27.85 8.40 8.85
N ALA A 152 -28.48 7.86 7.81
CA ALA A 152 -29.69 7.04 7.94
C ALA A 152 -29.46 5.76 8.78
N ILE A 153 -28.21 5.28 8.88
CA ILE A 153 -27.85 4.08 9.64
C ILE A 153 -27.31 4.40 11.05
N GLY A 154 -27.18 5.68 11.41
CA GLY A 154 -26.57 6.11 12.67
C GLY A 154 -25.05 5.98 12.69
N SER A 155 -24.45 6.05 13.88
CA SER A 155 -23.01 5.85 14.06
C SER A 155 -22.61 4.45 13.61
N VAL A 156 -21.55 4.35 12.81
CA VAL A 156 -21.03 3.08 12.31
C VAL A 156 -20.41 2.29 13.47
N GLU A 157 -20.80 1.02 13.59
CA GLU A 157 -20.32 0.10 14.61
C GLU A 157 -19.38 -0.95 14.02
N GLN A 158 -19.66 -1.41 12.80
CA GLN A 158 -18.90 -2.46 12.15
C GLN A 158 -19.04 -2.41 10.63
N ILE A 159 -17.99 -2.85 9.92
CA ILE A 159 -18.02 -3.09 8.49
C ILE A 159 -17.75 -4.57 8.21
N LEU A 160 -18.51 -5.18 7.32
CA LEU A 160 -18.31 -6.54 6.84
C LEU A 160 -18.01 -6.52 5.35
N LEU A 161 -16.93 -7.17 4.93
CA LEU A 161 -16.58 -7.39 3.54
C LEU A 161 -16.61 -8.89 3.30
N GLU A 162 -17.59 -9.34 2.52
CA GLU A 162 -17.80 -10.73 2.20
C GLU A 162 -17.44 -10.94 0.73
N ARG A 163 -16.50 -11.85 0.49
CA ARG A 163 -15.92 -12.11 -0.82
C ARG A 163 -16.24 -13.55 -1.23
N GLU A 164 -17.13 -13.71 -2.20
CA GLU A 164 -17.39 -15.01 -2.83
C GLU A 164 -16.38 -15.21 -3.96
N MET A 165 -15.70 -16.36 -3.99
CA MET A 165 -14.71 -16.67 -5.02
C MET A 165 -14.89 -18.09 -5.58
N THR A 166 -14.81 -18.20 -6.89
CA THR A 166 -14.78 -19.46 -7.64
C THR A 166 -13.42 -20.14 -7.52
N ASN A 167 -12.33 -19.35 -7.52
CA ASN A 167 -10.96 -19.83 -7.31
C ASN A 167 -10.42 -19.33 -5.95
N ARG A 168 -10.42 -20.21 -4.97
CA ARG A 168 -9.90 -19.94 -3.61
C ARG A 168 -8.46 -20.40 -3.39
N SER A 169 -7.68 -20.56 -4.46
CA SER A 169 -6.25 -20.82 -4.31
C SER A 169 -5.59 -19.70 -3.51
N ARG A 170 -4.62 -20.06 -2.66
CA ARG A 170 -3.91 -19.14 -1.78
C ARG A 170 -3.46 -17.84 -2.47
N PRO A 171 -2.78 -17.87 -3.64
CA PRO A 171 -2.37 -16.63 -4.31
C PRO A 171 -3.54 -15.74 -4.70
N LYS A 172 -4.66 -16.33 -5.16
CA LYS A 172 -5.86 -15.58 -5.54
C LYS A 172 -6.55 -14.95 -4.33
N VAL A 173 -6.64 -15.68 -3.22
CA VAL A 173 -7.20 -15.17 -1.95
C VAL A 173 -6.39 -13.99 -1.44
N LEU A 174 -5.05 -14.10 -1.40
CA LEU A 174 -4.18 -13.01 -0.94
C LEU A 174 -4.22 -11.80 -1.89
N THR A 175 -4.24 -12.03 -3.20
CA THR A 175 -4.42 -10.97 -4.21
C THR A 175 -5.72 -10.22 -3.99
N GLN A 176 -6.82 -10.95 -3.77
CA GLN A 176 -8.12 -10.34 -3.55
C GLN A 176 -8.21 -9.63 -2.22
N LEU A 177 -7.61 -10.18 -1.16
CA LEU A 177 -7.51 -9.52 0.14
C LEU A 177 -6.77 -8.18 -0.01
N ALA A 178 -5.63 -8.12 -0.71
CA ALA A 178 -4.90 -6.87 -0.91
C ALA A 178 -5.76 -5.78 -1.60
N ARG A 179 -6.64 -6.18 -2.53
CA ARG A 179 -7.62 -5.28 -3.17
C ARG A 179 -8.75 -4.86 -2.24
N ASP A 180 -9.21 -5.75 -1.39
CA ASP A 180 -10.33 -5.47 -0.50
C ASP A 180 -9.90 -4.69 0.74
N VAL A 181 -8.64 -4.84 1.16
CA VAL A 181 -8.00 -4.00 2.18
C VAL A 181 -7.98 -2.54 1.72
N PHE A 182 -7.70 -2.29 0.43
CA PHE A 182 -7.83 -0.95 -0.14
C PHE A 182 -9.25 -0.38 0.08
N LEU A 183 -10.29 -1.17 -0.19
CA LEU A 183 -11.69 -0.75 0.04
C LEU A 183 -11.99 -0.55 1.53
N ALA A 184 -11.46 -1.42 2.39
CA ALA A 184 -11.62 -1.29 3.84
C ALA A 184 -10.97 0.00 4.37
N ARG A 185 -9.82 0.39 3.81
CA ARG A 185 -9.07 1.61 4.17
C ARG A 185 -9.85 2.89 3.86
N GLU A 186 -10.66 2.93 2.80
CA GLU A 186 -11.56 4.06 2.52
C GLU A 186 -12.53 4.34 3.68
N PHE A 187 -12.88 3.31 4.46
CA PHE A 187 -13.75 3.45 5.62
C PHE A 187 -13.01 3.57 6.95
N LEU A 188 -11.92 2.80 7.11
CA LEU A 188 -11.17 2.70 8.37
C LEU A 188 -10.09 3.77 8.54
N GLY A 189 -9.71 4.49 7.48
CA GLY A 189 -8.45 5.23 7.47
C GLY A 189 -7.24 4.29 7.49
N SER A 190 -6.07 4.77 7.89
CA SER A 190 -4.86 3.94 7.94
C SER A 190 -5.06 2.72 8.85
N ILE A 191 -4.80 1.53 8.31
CA ILE A 191 -4.93 0.26 9.04
C ILE A 191 -3.68 0.09 9.91
N HIS A 192 -3.87 -0.07 11.21
CA HIS A 192 -2.78 -0.23 12.18
C HIS A 192 -2.76 -1.62 12.83
N LYS A 193 -3.80 -2.44 12.63
CA LYS A 193 -3.87 -3.78 13.21
C LYS A 193 -4.69 -4.74 12.35
N MET A 194 -4.21 -5.97 12.22
CA MET A 194 -4.91 -7.05 11.55
C MET A 194 -4.79 -8.36 12.34
N SER A 195 -5.87 -9.14 12.41
CA SER A 195 -5.84 -10.52 12.91
C SER A 195 -6.50 -11.46 11.91
N ALA A 196 -5.86 -12.57 11.59
CA ALA A 196 -6.39 -13.59 10.71
C ALA A 196 -6.83 -14.84 11.48
N THR A 197 -7.94 -15.42 11.06
CA THR A 197 -8.45 -16.72 11.49
C THR A 197 -8.78 -17.54 10.25
N GLY A 198 -8.45 -18.84 10.26
CA GLY A 198 -8.62 -19.70 9.10
C GLY A 198 -8.71 -21.17 9.50
N ALA A 199 -8.70 -22.06 8.51
CA ALA A 199 -8.70 -23.50 8.77
C ALA A 199 -7.53 -23.85 9.70
N ALA A 200 -7.83 -24.60 10.77
CA ALA A 200 -6.80 -25.13 11.64
C ALA A 200 -5.84 -25.97 10.80
N VAL A 201 -4.54 -25.71 10.92
CA VAL A 201 -3.52 -26.65 10.45
C VAL A 201 -3.81 -27.94 11.21
N GLY A 202 -4.20 -29.01 10.51
CA GLY A 202 -4.59 -30.28 11.13
C GLY A 202 -3.67 -30.62 12.30
N GLU A 203 -4.25 -30.68 13.50
CA GLU A 203 -3.54 -30.88 14.75
C GLU A 203 -2.80 -32.21 14.74
N THR A 204 -1.51 -32.15 14.46
CA THR A 204 -0.51 -33.05 15.06
C THR A 204 0.86 -32.39 14.94
N VAL A 205 0.93 -31.13 15.37
CA VAL A 205 2.22 -30.45 15.56
C VAL A 205 2.65 -30.76 16.99
N ASP A 206 3.49 -31.78 17.13
CA ASP A 206 4.36 -31.90 18.30
C ASP A 206 5.00 -30.52 18.54
N PRO A 207 4.85 -29.89 19.71
CA PRO A 207 5.45 -28.59 20.01
C PRO A 207 6.99 -28.59 19.89
N LEU A 208 7.61 -29.78 19.83
CA LEU A 208 9.03 -29.99 19.59
C LEU A 208 9.33 -30.53 18.17
N GLY A 209 8.31 -30.82 17.37
CA GLY A 209 8.44 -31.35 16.02
C GLY A 209 8.86 -30.30 14.99
N PRO A 210 9.45 -30.73 13.85
CA PRO A 210 9.77 -29.83 12.75
C PRO A 210 8.48 -29.17 12.25
N ARG A 211 8.48 -27.84 12.16
CA ARG A 211 7.35 -27.09 11.60
C ARG A 211 7.03 -27.64 10.21
N SER A 212 5.76 -27.99 9.98
CA SER A 212 5.32 -28.42 8.65
C SER A 212 5.68 -27.34 7.64
N LYS A 213 6.30 -27.73 6.52
CA LYS A 213 6.59 -26.84 5.40
C LYS A 213 5.32 -26.47 4.62
N THR A 214 4.21 -27.16 4.85
CA THR A 214 2.94 -26.89 4.17
C THR A 214 2.20 -25.75 4.86
N LEU A 215 1.91 -24.71 4.09
CA LEU A 215 1.12 -23.58 4.56
C LEU A 215 -0.36 -23.97 4.65
N PRO A 216 -1.14 -23.44 5.62
CA PRO A 216 -2.57 -23.72 5.72
C PRO A 216 -3.33 -23.24 4.48
N PRO A 217 -4.40 -23.95 4.05
CA PRO A 217 -5.30 -23.44 3.02
C PRO A 217 -6.01 -22.16 3.52
N LEU A 218 -6.35 -21.27 2.59
CA LEU A 218 -6.98 -19.98 2.89
C LEU A 218 -8.46 -19.92 2.49
N ASP A 219 -9.06 -21.07 2.21
CA ASP A 219 -10.37 -21.17 1.55
C ASP A 219 -11.52 -20.58 2.40
N ASN A 220 -11.35 -20.53 3.72
CA ASN A 220 -12.30 -19.95 4.68
C ASN A 220 -11.60 -18.92 5.59
N LEU A 221 -10.72 -18.10 5.00
CA LEU A 221 -9.99 -17.06 5.72
C LEU A 221 -10.96 -15.94 6.17
N SER A 222 -10.85 -15.55 7.44
CA SER A 222 -11.47 -14.36 8.02
C SER A 222 -10.38 -13.45 8.56
N VAL A 223 -10.45 -12.16 8.22
CA VAL A 223 -9.48 -11.15 8.59
C VAL A 223 -10.21 -10.02 9.31
N HIS A 224 -9.80 -9.72 10.54
CA HIS A 224 -10.26 -8.58 11.31
C HIS A 224 -9.27 -7.44 11.15
N LEU A 225 -9.76 -6.28 10.71
CA LEU A 225 -8.98 -5.08 10.45
C LEU A 225 -9.40 -3.97 11.40
N SER A 226 -8.43 -3.23 11.93
CA SER A 226 -8.66 -2.01 12.72
C SER A 226 -7.77 -0.89 12.19
N GLY A 227 -8.35 0.29 12.06
CA GLY A 227 -7.68 1.49 11.56
C GLY A 227 -7.97 2.71 12.42
N GLU A 228 -7.69 3.90 11.92
CA GLU A 228 -7.88 5.18 12.65
C GLU A 228 -9.29 5.39 13.20
N LYS A 229 -10.31 4.83 12.54
CA LYS A 229 -11.71 4.92 13.00
C LYS A 229 -11.99 3.98 14.19
N PRO A 230 -12.94 4.32 15.08
CA PRO A 230 -13.21 3.56 16.30
C PRO A 230 -13.93 2.21 16.06
N PHE A 231 -14.30 1.90 14.83
CA PHE A 231 -14.95 0.64 14.44
C PHE A 231 -13.99 -0.25 13.66
N ALA A 232 -14.28 -1.55 13.64
CA ALA A 232 -13.48 -2.54 12.92
C ALA A 232 -14.16 -2.97 11.61
N ALA A 233 -13.37 -3.46 10.67
CA ALA A 233 -13.86 -4.20 9.52
C ALA A 233 -13.54 -5.70 9.65
N ARG A 234 -14.44 -6.56 9.18
CA ARG A 234 -14.18 -7.99 9.00
C ARG A 234 -14.27 -8.34 7.54
N TRP A 235 -13.17 -8.83 6.97
CA TRP A 235 -13.13 -9.41 5.65
C TRP A 235 -13.25 -10.94 5.75
N THR A 236 -14.02 -11.58 4.87
CA THR A 236 -14.17 -13.05 4.86
C THR A 236 -14.30 -13.56 3.45
N VAL A 237 -13.59 -14.65 3.13
CA VAL A 237 -13.75 -15.37 1.86
C VAL A 237 -14.72 -16.54 1.99
N MET A 238 -15.56 -16.72 0.97
CA MET A 238 -16.59 -17.74 0.87
C MET A 238 -16.55 -18.41 -0.52
N PRO A 239 -17.03 -19.65 -0.66
CA PRO A 239 -17.18 -20.27 -1.97
C PRO A 239 -18.24 -19.53 -2.80
N ALA A 240 -17.94 -19.26 -4.08
CA ALA A 240 -18.94 -18.80 -5.04
C ALA A 240 -19.59 -19.98 -5.76
N GLU A 241 -20.92 -19.91 -5.98
CA GLU A 241 -21.63 -20.91 -6.79
C GLU A 241 -21.44 -20.71 -8.30
N HIS A 242 -21.38 -19.46 -8.76
CA HIS A 242 -21.38 -19.13 -10.19
C HIS A 242 -20.32 -18.11 -10.59
N ALA A 243 -20.19 -17.02 -9.82
CA ALA A 243 -19.29 -15.91 -10.15
C ALA A 243 -18.75 -15.26 -8.88
N ASP A 244 -17.58 -14.66 -8.98
CA ASP A 244 -16.99 -13.93 -7.86
C ASP A 244 -17.86 -12.70 -7.54
N LYS A 245 -18.07 -12.43 -6.26
CA LYS A 245 -18.94 -11.35 -5.78
C LYS A 245 -18.31 -10.66 -4.56
N LEU A 246 -18.46 -9.34 -4.49
CA LEU A 246 -18.22 -8.55 -3.28
C LEU A 246 -19.57 -8.19 -2.67
N GLN A 247 -19.66 -8.35 -1.35
CA GLN A 247 -20.69 -7.73 -0.56
C GLN A 247 -20.06 -6.91 0.56
N VAL A 248 -20.36 -5.61 0.62
CA VAL A 248 -19.93 -4.72 1.70
C VAL A 248 -21.15 -4.35 2.52
N THR A 249 -21.15 -4.71 3.80
CA THR A 249 -22.21 -4.35 4.74
C THR A 249 -21.66 -3.38 5.78
N VAL A 250 -22.22 -2.16 5.83
CA VAL A 250 -21.95 -1.20 6.90
C VAL A 250 -23.09 -1.28 7.91
N ILE A 251 -22.75 -1.62 9.15
CA ILE A 251 -23.67 -1.74 10.28
C ILE A 251 -23.52 -0.50 11.14
N GLY A 252 -24.63 0.18 11.41
CA GLY A 252 -24.68 1.30 12.35
C GLY A 252 -25.80 1.15 13.37
N ALA A 253 -25.80 2.03 14.37
CA ALA A 253 -26.68 1.98 15.53
C ALA A 253 -28.20 2.00 15.20
N ARG A 254 -28.58 2.48 14.00
CA ARG A 254 -29.97 2.60 13.56
C ARG A 254 -30.27 1.82 12.28
N GLY A 255 -29.34 1.03 11.75
CA GLY A 255 -29.59 0.30 10.52
C GLY A 255 -28.35 -0.27 9.86
N ARG A 256 -28.53 -0.75 8.63
CA ARG A 256 -27.42 -1.25 7.81
C ARG A 256 -27.58 -0.85 6.35
N ALA A 257 -26.46 -0.68 5.68
CA ALA A 257 -26.37 -0.51 4.24
C ALA A 257 -25.58 -1.68 3.66
N VAL A 258 -26.12 -2.31 2.62
CA VAL A 258 -25.51 -3.44 1.92
C VAL A 258 -25.25 -3.05 0.48
N LEU A 259 -23.99 -3.05 0.08
CA LEU A 259 -23.55 -2.93 -1.29
C LEU A 259 -23.23 -4.33 -1.81
N SER A 260 -23.86 -4.73 -2.92
CA SER A 260 -23.56 -5.99 -3.62
C SER A 260 -23.05 -5.67 -5.02
N GLN A 261 -21.91 -6.25 -5.35
CA GLN A 261 -21.26 -6.07 -6.64
C GLN A 261 -20.76 -7.41 -7.16
N SER A 262 -21.20 -7.80 -8.35
CA SER A 262 -20.58 -8.92 -9.07
C SER A 262 -19.20 -8.50 -9.59
N SER A 263 -18.26 -9.44 -9.65
CA SER A 263 -16.94 -9.19 -10.23
C SER A 263 -17.02 -8.62 -11.65
N GLY A 264 -16.06 -7.76 -11.98
CA GLY A 264 -15.96 -7.08 -13.28
C GLY A 264 -16.78 -5.79 -13.36
N LEU A 265 -17.13 -5.41 -14.58
CA LEU A 265 -17.83 -4.15 -14.93
C LEU A 265 -19.36 -4.26 -14.74
N ALA A 266 -19.83 -5.13 -13.86
CA ALA A 266 -21.25 -5.30 -13.63
C ALA A 266 -21.83 -4.13 -12.81
N PRO A 267 -23.10 -3.74 -13.03
CA PRO A 267 -23.78 -2.75 -12.18
C PRO A 267 -23.75 -3.15 -10.70
N ALA A 268 -23.62 -2.16 -9.84
CA ALA A 268 -23.66 -2.37 -8.39
C ALA A 268 -25.07 -2.07 -7.86
N ALA A 269 -25.53 -2.87 -6.91
CA ALA A 269 -26.81 -2.67 -6.24
C ALA A 269 -26.60 -2.37 -4.76
N MET A 270 -27.26 -1.33 -4.26
CA MET A 270 -27.23 -0.96 -2.85
C MET A 270 -28.61 -1.08 -2.24
N GLN A 271 -28.69 -1.73 -1.07
CA GLN A 271 -29.90 -1.82 -0.27
C GLN A 271 -29.65 -1.18 1.10
N LYS A 272 -30.54 -0.27 1.50
CA LYS A 272 -30.52 0.37 2.82
C LYS A 272 -31.68 -0.15 3.64
N VAL A 273 -31.40 -0.51 4.90
CA VAL A 273 -32.40 -1.00 5.86
C VAL A 273 -32.25 -0.24 7.17
N SER A 274 -33.25 0.56 7.53
CA SER A 274 -33.29 1.32 8.79
C SER A 274 -34.13 0.61 9.85
N VAL A 275 -33.69 0.64 11.10
CA VAL A 275 -34.36 0.09 12.29
C VAL A 275 -34.92 1.26 13.10
N GLY A 276 -36.25 1.46 13.09
CA GLY A 276 -36.89 2.54 13.84
C GLY A 276 -38.18 3.13 13.24
N GLY A 277 -38.60 2.65 12.06
CA GLY A 277 -39.88 2.97 11.40
C GLY A 277 -40.44 1.75 10.67
N PRO A 278 -41.54 1.86 9.89
CA PRO A 278 -41.89 0.81 8.94
C PRO A 278 -40.66 0.49 8.10
N SER A 279 -40.26 -0.78 8.02
CA SER A 279 -39.04 -1.22 7.34
C SER A 279 -39.03 -0.75 5.89
N GLU A 280 -38.48 0.44 5.64
CA GLU A 280 -38.32 0.98 4.31
C GLU A 280 -37.00 0.45 3.77
N ILE A 281 -37.11 -0.51 2.86
CA ILE A 281 -35.97 -1.02 2.10
C ILE A 281 -35.85 -0.12 0.88
N THR A 282 -34.89 0.81 0.91
CA THR A 282 -34.55 1.60 -0.28
C THR A 282 -33.49 0.86 -1.07
N SER A 283 -33.84 0.44 -2.29
CA SER A 283 -32.90 -0.11 -3.26
C SER A 283 -32.46 0.98 -4.24
N SER A 284 -31.17 1.04 -4.54
CA SER A 284 -30.61 1.93 -5.55
C SER A 284 -29.66 1.14 -6.43
N GLU A 285 -29.82 1.26 -7.74
CA GLU A 285 -28.93 0.67 -8.73
C GLU A 285 -27.94 1.74 -9.22
N PHE A 286 -26.69 1.35 -9.35
CA PHE A 286 -25.62 2.21 -9.85
C PHE A 286 -25.15 1.65 -11.20
N PRO A 287 -25.13 2.47 -12.27
CA PRO A 287 -24.63 2.03 -13.56
C PRO A 287 -23.14 1.67 -13.44
N SER A 288 -22.69 0.74 -14.27
CA SER A 288 -21.27 0.49 -14.46
C SER A 288 -20.60 1.75 -15.00
N GLN A 289 -19.45 2.11 -14.43
CA GLN A 289 -18.65 3.25 -14.86
C GLN A 289 -17.32 2.75 -15.42
N ASN A 290 -16.78 3.45 -16.42
CA ASN A 290 -15.42 3.20 -16.88
C ASN A 290 -14.41 3.71 -15.82
N GLU A 291 -14.17 2.88 -14.82
CA GLU A 291 -13.25 3.18 -13.72
C GLU A 291 -11.82 3.40 -14.21
N PHE A 292 -11.43 2.70 -15.28
CA PHE A 292 -10.10 2.80 -15.85
C PHE A 292 -9.90 4.12 -16.58
N GLY A 293 -10.90 4.55 -17.36
CA GLY A 293 -10.95 5.90 -17.95
C GLY A 293 -10.87 6.99 -16.88
N ALA A 294 -11.57 6.84 -15.75
CA ALA A 294 -11.45 7.75 -14.61
C ALA A 294 -10.03 7.79 -14.03
N ALA A 295 -9.35 6.64 -13.91
CA ALA A 295 -7.95 6.58 -13.47
C ALA A 295 -6.99 7.25 -14.47
N LEU A 296 -7.21 7.04 -15.77
CA LEU A 296 -6.44 7.69 -16.83
C LEU A 296 -6.65 9.22 -16.82
N ASN A 297 -7.86 9.69 -16.54
CA ASN A 297 -8.14 11.11 -16.37
C ASN A 297 -7.39 11.71 -15.18
N ILE A 298 -7.26 10.99 -14.07
CA ILE A 298 -6.43 11.40 -12.92
C ILE A 298 -4.96 11.53 -13.35
N VAL A 299 -4.41 10.54 -14.07
CA VAL A 299 -3.03 10.62 -14.56
C VAL A 299 -2.83 11.82 -15.48
N SER A 300 -3.76 12.04 -16.42
CA SER A 300 -3.73 13.20 -17.33
C SER A 300 -3.70 14.53 -16.57
N GLN A 301 -4.51 14.65 -15.51
CA GLN A 301 -4.52 15.84 -14.65
C GLN A 301 -3.20 16.02 -13.90
N ILE A 302 -2.61 14.93 -13.38
CA ILE A 302 -1.30 14.99 -12.69
C ILE A 302 -0.19 15.37 -13.68
N LEU A 303 -0.22 14.86 -14.92
CA LEU A 303 0.75 15.20 -15.96
C LEU A 303 0.64 16.66 -16.40
N ALA A 304 -0.56 17.24 -16.40
CA ALA A 304 -0.81 18.64 -16.75
C ALA A 304 -0.56 19.63 -15.59
N GLY A 305 -0.68 19.15 -14.34
CA GLY A 305 -0.61 19.98 -13.14
C GLY A 305 0.82 20.30 -12.68
N PRO A 306 1.08 21.52 -12.16
CA PRO A 306 2.38 21.86 -11.57
C PRO A 306 2.60 21.18 -10.20
N ASP A 307 1.52 20.81 -9.53
CA ASP A 307 1.55 20.21 -8.19
C ASP A 307 1.40 18.69 -8.31
N ARG A 308 2.50 17.97 -8.03
CA ARG A 308 2.49 16.51 -8.04
C ARG A 308 1.82 16.06 -6.75
N GLN A 309 0.53 15.71 -6.88
CA GLN A 309 -0.29 15.23 -5.77
C GLN A 309 0.40 14.09 -5.01
N GLU A 310 0.15 14.02 -3.71
CA GLU A 310 0.64 12.97 -2.83
C GLU A 310 0.29 11.58 -3.38
N SER A 311 1.31 10.71 -3.44
CA SER A 311 1.21 9.43 -4.13
C SER A 311 0.35 8.44 -3.35
N SER A 312 -0.74 7.97 -3.94
CA SER A 312 -1.52 6.86 -3.38
C SER A 312 -0.80 5.51 -3.41
N TRP A 313 0.42 5.45 -3.97
CA TRP A 313 1.24 4.24 -4.07
C TRP A 313 1.62 3.68 -2.70
N LEU A 314 2.12 4.51 -1.77
CA LEU A 314 2.51 4.05 -0.44
C LEU A 314 1.34 3.36 0.30
N ALA A 315 0.14 3.90 0.12
CA ALA A 315 -1.06 3.32 0.71
C ALA A 315 -1.39 1.95 0.07
N ALA A 316 -1.22 1.79 -1.24
CA ALA A 316 -1.34 0.49 -1.90
C ALA A 316 -0.28 -0.52 -1.42
N CYS A 317 0.97 -0.09 -1.18
CA CYS A 317 2.01 -0.98 -0.62
C CYS A 317 1.62 -1.50 0.76
N ARG A 318 1.05 -0.64 1.61
CA ARG A 318 0.50 -1.04 2.92
C ARG A 318 -0.65 -2.03 2.78
N ASP A 319 -1.49 -1.88 1.77
CA ASP A 319 -2.58 -2.84 1.51
C ASP A 319 -2.03 -4.24 1.16
N VAL A 320 -0.90 -4.32 0.42
CA VAL A 320 -0.18 -5.59 0.17
C VAL A 320 0.47 -6.13 1.45
N GLU A 321 1.10 -5.28 2.26
CA GLU A 321 1.73 -5.67 3.53
C GLU A 321 0.72 -6.33 4.50
N VAL A 322 -0.50 -5.79 4.55
CA VAL A 322 -1.60 -6.38 5.33
C VAL A 322 -1.91 -7.78 4.83
N ALA A 323 -2.03 -7.97 3.51
CA ALA A 323 -2.31 -9.29 2.93
C ALA A 323 -1.16 -10.29 3.18
N GLU A 324 0.10 -9.89 3.00
CA GLU A 324 1.29 -10.73 3.26
C GLU A 324 1.43 -11.12 4.74
N SER A 325 0.91 -10.27 5.65
CA SER A 325 0.97 -10.51 7.09
C SER A 325 -0.03 -11.57 7.58
N VAL A 326 -0.95 -12.05 6.73
CA VAL A 326 -1.94 -13.10 7.09
C VAL A 326 -1.24 -14.32 7.67
N ASP A 327 -0.16 -14.77 7.04
CA ASP A 327 0.55 -15.98 7.43
C ASP A 327 1.20 -15.85 8.79
N ARG A 328 1.75 -14.67 9.05
CA ARG A 328 2.35 -14.33 10.34
C ARG A 328 1.29 -14.29 11.43
N SER A 329 0.09 -13.81 11.13
CA SER A 329 -1.03 -13.78 12.07
C SER A 329 -1.56 -15.19 12.36
N LEU A 330 -1.82 -15.99 11.31
CA LEU A 330 -2.25 -17.39 11.43
C LEU A 330 -1.22 -18.24 12.20
N ALA A 331 0.07 -18.12 11.88
CA ALA A 331 1.13 -18.90 12.54
C ALA A 331 1.31 -18.53 14.02
N ARG A 332 0.98 -17.30 14.42
CA ARG A 332 1.11 -16.83 15.81
C ARG A 332 -0.20 -16.88 16.59
N GLY A 333 -1.34 -17.08 15.93
CA GLY A 333 -2.68 -17.01 16.53
C GLY A 333 -3.00 -15.66 17.17
N ARG A 334 -2.40 -14.56 16.69
CA ARG A 334 -2.58 -13.22 17.27
C ARG A 334 -2.52 -12.13 16.22
N ALA A 335 -3.03 -10.97 16.59
CA ALA A 335 -3.00 -9.78 15.75
C ALA A 335 -1.55 -9.34 15.44
N VAL A 336 -1.35 -8.85 14.23
CA VAL A 336 -0.16 -8.15 13.75
C VAL A 336 -0.48 -6.66 13.77
N GLU A 337 0.42 -5.88 14.36
CA GLU A 337 0.32 -4.42 14.39
C GLU A 337 1.22 -3.85 13.28
N PHE A 338 0.69 -2.86 12.56
CA PHE A 338 1.39 -2.13 11.52
C PHE A 338 1.72 -0.73 12.05
N PHE A 339 2.96 -0.34 11.88
CA PHE A 339 3.41 0.99 12.25
C PHE A 339 3.42 1.82 10.98
N GLY A 340 2.44 2.73 10.85
CA GLY A 340 2.33 3.68 9.75
C GLY A 340 3.37 4.79 9.81
N GLU A 341 4.60 4.49 10.27
CA GLU A 341 5.70 5.44 10.21
C GLU A 341 6.03 5.66 8.73
N GLU A 342 5.47 6.73 8.17
CA GLU A 342 6.15 7.44 7.10
C GLU A 342 7.57 7.66 7.61
N HIS A 343 8.55 7.10 6.91
CA HIS A 343 9.95 7.24 7.24
C HIS A 343 10.34 8.69 6.99
N SER A 344 9.85 9.60 7.83
CA SER A 344 10.30 10.96 7.87
C SER A 344 11.75 10.90 8.30
N GLU A 345 12.60 11.63 7.58
CA GLU A 345 14.00 11.80 7.97
C GLU A 345 14.13 12.23 9.43
N GLU A 346 13.10 12.92 9.97
CA GLU A 346 13.03 13.29 11.37
C GLU A 346 13.02 12.09 12.33
N GLN A 347 12.26 11.04 12.05
CA GLN A 347 12.22 9.84 12.90
C GLN A 347 13.53 9.04 12.80
N SER A 348 14.06 8.86 11.59
CA SER A 348 15.38 8.25 11.38
C SER A 348 16.48 9.05 12.09
N PHE A 349 16.43 10.37 12.02
CA PHE A 349 17.38 11.25 12.71
C PHE A 349 17.26 11.16 14.22
N LYS A 350 16.04 11.12 14.78
CA LYS A 350 15.81 10.87 16.22
C LYS A 350 16.38 9.52 16.64
N GLY A 351 16.18 8.47 15.84
CA GLY A 351 16.72 7.14 16.06
C GLY A 351 18.24 7.13 16.08
N VAL A 352 18.88 7.71 15.06
CA VAL A 352 20.34 7.84 14.97
C VAL A 352 20.89 8.67 16.14
N MET A 353 20.21 9.75 16.54
CA MET A 353 20.62 10.56 17.69
C MET A 353 20.48 9.80 19.02
N ALA A 354 19.44 8.98 19.18
CA ALA A 354 19.25 8.16 20.37
C ALA A 354 20.33 7.08 20.48
N VAL A 355 20.59 6.35 19.38
CA VAL A 355 21.66 5.34 19.31
C VAL A 355 23.03 5.98 19.49
N GLY A 356 23.29 7.11 18.82
CA GLY A 356 24.55 7.86 18.93
C GLY A 356 24.79 8.37 20.35
N GLY A 357 23.77 8.91 21.01
CA GLY A 357 23.86 9.35 22.41
C GLY A 357 24.12 8.18 23.37
N CYS A 358 23.44 7.04 23.19
CA CYS A 358 23.66 5.85 23.99
C CYS A 358 25.09 5.31 23.83
N LEU A 359 25.57 5.17 22.58
CA LEU A 359 26.94 4.75 22.29
C LEU A 359 27.96 5.69 22.93
N MET A 360 27.73 7.00 22.84
CA MET A 360 28.61 8.01 23.44
C MET A 360 28.66 7.91 24.97
N LEU A 361 27.53 7.66 25.63
CA LEU A 361 27.48 7.41 27.08
C LEU A 361 28.25 6.15 27.46
N CYS A 362 28.09 5.05 26.70
CA CYS A 362 28.86 3.83 26.93
C CYS A 362 30.37 4.05 26.78
N VAL A 363 30.81 4.76 25.73
CA VAL A 363 32.22 5.10 25.52
C VAL A 363 32.76 5.97 26.66
N THR A 364 31.99 6.99 27.07
CA THR A 364 32.35 7.87 28.19
C THR A 364 32.49 7.08 29.49
N PHE A 365 31.56 6.18 29.77
CA PHE A 365 31.60 5.33 30.97
C PHE A 365 32.82 4.39 30.96
N VAL A 366 33.10 3.73 29.84
CA VAL A 366 34.29 2.88 29.70
C VAL A 366 35.57 3.71 29.87
N ALA A 367 35.63 4.89 29.27
CA ALA A 367 36.79 5.79 29.42
C ALA A 367 36.99 6.23 30.88
N VAL A 368 35.91 6.53 31.62
CA VAL A 368 35.97 6.81 33.07
C VAL A 368 36.45 5.59 33.86
N LEU A 369 36.00 4.38 33.53
CA LEU A 369 36.47 3.15 34.19
C LEU A 369 37.97 2.90 33.95
N ILE A 370 38.44 3.09 32.71
CA ILE A 370 39.86 3.01 32.38
C ILE A 370 40.63 4.06 33.18
N ALA A 371 40.11 5.29 33.24
CA ALA A 371 40.75 6.37 33.97
C ALA A 371 40.87 6.03 35.47
N ALA A 372 39.79 5.54 36.07
CA ALA A 372 39.75 5.11 37.47
C ALA A 372 40.70 3.94 37.75
N ALA A 373 40.79 2.97 36.84
CA ALA A 373 41.71 1.83 36.98
C ALA A 373 43.18 2.26 36.93
N VAL A 374 43.55 3.15 36.01
CA VAL A 374 44.91 3.68 35.88
C VAL A 374 45.32 4.50 37.11
N GLU A 375 44.42 5.35 37.63
CA GLU A 375 44.65 6.10 38.86
C GLU A 375 44.71 5.18 40.09
N GLY A 376 43.81 4.21 40.19
CA GLY A 376 43.73 3.27 41.32
C GLY A 376 44.92 2.31 41.41
N LEU A 377 45.44 1.85 40.27
CA LEU A 377 46.60 0.95 40.19
C LEU A 377 47.95 1.70 40.13
N GLN A 378 47.94 3.04 40.15
CA GLN A 378 49.13 3.89 40.07
C GLN A 378 50.07 3.54 38.90
N LEU A 379 49.50 3.28 37.72
CA LEU A 379 50.29 2.92 36.54
C LEU A 379 51.18 4.08 36.07
N PRO A 380 52.37 3.81 35.48
CA PRO A 380 53.33 4.85 35.05
C PRO A 380 52.78 5.79 33.96
N LEU A 381 51.70 5.41 33.27
CA LEU A 381 50.96 6.26 32.33
C LEU A 381 50.46 7.57 32.97
N ARG A 382 50.25 7.59 34.29
CA ARG A 382 49.76 8.74 35.06
C ARG A 382 50.67 9.96 34.99
N GLU A 383 51.98 9.75 34.89
CA GLU A 383 52.94 10.86 34.87
C GLU A 383 52.99 11.58 33.51
N SER A 384 52.45 10.95 32.46
CA SER A 384 52.42 11.55 31.14
C SER A 384 51.56 12.82 31.12
N ALA A 385 52.04 13.87 30.44
CA ALA A 385 51.31 15.12 30.29
C ALA A 385 49.96 14.92 29.58
N LEU A 386 49.90 13.97 28.64
CA LEU A 386 48.68 13.56 27.94
C LEU A 386 47.63 13.03 28.92
N TRP A 387 48.03 12.18 29.87
CA TRP A 387 47.09 11.60 30.82
C TRP A 387 46.48 12.66 31.74
N ARG A 388 47.25 13.65 32.20
CA ARG A 388 46.71 14.74 33.05
C ARG A 388 45.54 15.51 32.41
N ALA A 389 45.43 15.49 31.08
CA ALA A 389 44.33 16.14 30.35
C ALA A 389 43.12 15.22 30.09
N TRP A 390 43.08 14.00 30.62
CA TRP A 390 41.99 13.04 30.37
C TRP A 390 40.56 13.58 30.65
N PRO A 391 40.30 14.45 31.65
CA PRO A 391 38.96 15.00 31.85
C PRO A 391 38.51 15.88 30.67
N PHE A 392 39.43 16.58 30.01
CA PHE A 392 39.13 17.36 28.81
C PHE A 392 38.79 16.45 27.63
N TYR A 393 39.46 15.30 27.49
CA TYR A 393 39.13 14.33 26.45
C TYR A 393 37.72 13.73 26.63
N LEU A 394 37.21 13.63 27.86
CA LEU A 394 35.82 13.24 28.10
C LEU A 394 34.83 14.36 27.76
N LEU A 395 35.24 15.63 27.90
CA LEU A 395 34.39 16.77 27.57
C LEU A 395 34.19 16.92 26.05
N VAL A 396 35.21 16.61 25.24
CA VAL A 396 35.17 16.72 23.77
C VAL A 396 33.96 16.01 23.14
N PRO A 397 33.71 14.71 23.36
CA PRO A 397 32.56 14.03 22.77
C PRO A 397 31.23 14.60 23.26
N ILE A 398 31.14 15.05 24.53
CA ILE A 398 29.94 15.70 25.08
C ILE A 398 29.64 17.00 24.35
N VAL A 399 30.65 17.85 24.19
CA VAL A 399 30.51 19.12 23.46
C VAL A 399 30.15 18.87 21.99
N LEU A 400 30.82 17.91 21.33
CA LEU A 400 30.53 17.55 19.95
C LEU A 400 29.07 17.08 19.77
N PHE A 401 28.59 16.24 20.70
CA PHE A 401 27.21 15.77 20.70
C PHE A 401 26.20 16.90 20.92
N LEU A 402 26.47 17.81 21.86
CA LEU A 402 25.64 19.00 22.09
C LEU A 402 25.60 19.92 20.85
N LEU A 403 26.73 20.07 20.15
CA LEU A 403 26.79 20.85 18.90
C LEU A 403 25.95 20.20 17.78
N LEU A 404 26.00 18.86 17.66
CA LEU A 404 25.15 18.10 16.73
C LEU A 404 23.66 18.27 17.07
N GLN A 405 23.29 18.26 18.35
CA GLN A 405 21.91 18.55 18.78
C GLN A 405 21.50 20.00 18.44
N LEU A 406 22.42 20.95 18.52
CA LEU A 406 22.17 22.35 18.18
C LEU A 406 21.92 22.56 16.68
N LEU A 407 22.64 21.83 15.82
CA LEU A 407 22.42 21.81 14.37
C LEU A 407 20.99 21.37 14.01
N GLN A 408 20.42 20.42 14.74
CA GLN A 408 19.03 19.99 14.55
C GLN A 408 18.03 21.14 14.81
N GLY A 409 18.30 21.98 15.79
CA GLY A 409 17.47 23.15 16.09
C GLY A 409 17.43 24.18 14.95
N VAL A 410 18.51 24.26 14.17
CA VAL A 410 18.65 25.20 13.04
C VAL A 410 18.02 24.65 11.76
N ALA A 411 18.14 23.35 11.49
CA ALA A 411 17.55 22.71 10.31
C ALA A 411 16.00 22.64 10.35
N ARG A 412 15.39 22.81 11.52
CA ARG A 412 13.94 22.64 11.77
C ARG A 412 13.01 23.80 11.34
N ARG A 413 13.43 24.70 10.45
CA ARG A 413 12.56 25.79 9.93
C ARG A 413 12.76 25.89 8.42
N PRO A 414 11.79 25.56 7.55
CA PRO A 414 10.46 26.22 7.52
C PRO A 414 9.32 25.38 6.87
N GLU A 415 8.41 24.78 7.63
CA GLU A 415 7.22 24.16 6.99
C GLU A 415 5.93 24.26 7.81
N LYS A 416 6.05 24.47 9.12
CA LYS A 416 4.89 24.58 10.01
C LYS A 416 4.11 25.91 9.91
N GLN A 417 4.52 26.82 9.04
CA GLN A 417 3.86 28.13 8.87
C GLN A 417 2.80 28.12 7.75
N SER A 418 2.93 27.26 6.74
CA SER A 418 2.00 27.20 5.60
C SER A 418 0.66 26.55 5.96
N GLN A 419 0.66 25.45 6.73
CA GLN A 419 -0.57 24.74 7.11
C GLN A 419 -1.45 25.48 8.13
N ASN A 420 -0.88 26.41 8.91
CA ASN A 420 -1.63 27.16 9.91
C ASN A 420 -2.31 28.43 9.33
N GLU A 421 -1.90 28.88 8.14
CA GLU A 421 -2.57 29.98 7.44
C GLU A 421 -3.74 29.50 6.56
N GLU A 422 -3.62 28.33 5.91
CA GLU A 422 -4.75 27.73 5.16
C GLU A 422 -5.90 27.27 6.06
N GLY A 423 -5.61 26.79 7.29
CA GLY A 423 -6.65 26.44 8.27
C GLY A 423 -7.43 27.64 8.83
N ARG A 424 -6.89 28.87 8.72
CA ARG A 424 -7.55 30.09 9.22
C ARG A 424 -8.39 30.82 8.19
N GLN A 425 -8.16 30.60 6.89
CA GLN A 425 -8.93 31.27 5.83
C GLN A 425 -10.29 30.61 5.53
N ASN A 426 -10.56 29.40 6.04
CA ASN A 426 -11.80 28.65 5.76
C ASN A 426 -12.87 28.71 6.88
N LEU A 427 -12.77 29.65 7.83
CA LEU A 427 -13.85 29.90 8.79
C LEU A 427 -14.79 30.98 8.24
N PRO A 428 -16.06 30.65 7.86
CA PRO A 428 -17.03 31.65 7.46
C PRO A 428 -17.35 32.57 8.65
N ALA A 429 -17.33 33.88 8.41
CA ALA A 429 -17.78 34.87 9.37
C ALA A 429 -19.27 34.62 9.69
N ALA A 430 -19.54 34.41 10.99
CA ALA A 430 -20.89 34.23 11.52
C ALA A 430 -21.71 35.52 11.49
#